data_AF-A0A317YG41-F1
#
_entry.id   AF-A0A317YG41-F1
#
_cell.length_a   1.000
_cell.length_b   1.000
_cell.length_c   1.000
_cell.angle_alpha   90.00
_cell.angle_beta   90.00
_cell.angle_gamma   90.00
#
_symmetry.space_group_name_H-M   'P 1'
#
loop_
_entity.id
_entity.type
_entity.pdbx_description
1 polymer ?
#
loop_
_entity_poly.entity_id
_entity_poly.type
_entity_poly.pdbx_seq_one_letter_code
_entity_poly.pdbx_strand_id
1 'polypeptide(L)'
;MGGVTSSVAAKMAFFPPTPPSYALVEDAGAGVTTLSGQPHRENVELLRFRTRKGNTLAAMYVRHPDAASTVLYSHGNAADLGHLYQLFLHLSFNLRVNILGYDYSGYGQSSGKPSEHNTYADIEAAYKCLIEKFGAKEEEIILYGQSVGSGPTVDLASRLSQLRAVVLHSPILSGLRVMYPVKRTYWFDIYKNIDKIPQVTCPVLIIHM
;
A
#
# COMPACT_ATOMS: atom_id res chain seq x y z
N MET A 1 -8.68 26.78 5.35
CA MET A 1 -9.56 26.51 4.18
C MET A 1 -9.08 25.30 3.34
N GLY A 2 -8.78 24.15 3.96
CA GLY A 2 -8.17 22.99 3.26
C GLY A 2 -9.04 21.74 3.11
N GLY A 3 -10.29 21.77 3.60
CA GLY A 3 -11.13 20.56 3.69
C GLY A 3 -12.02 20.28 2.48
N VAL A 4 -12.46 21.31 1.74
CA VAL A 4 -13.43 21.14 0.65
C VAL A 4 -12.76 20.76 -0.67
N THR A 5 -11.62 21.40 -0.98
CA THR A 5 -10.84 21.15 -2.20
C THR A 5 -10.23 19.75 -2.23
N SER A 6 -9.84 19.20 -1.08
CA SER A 6 -9.26 17.84 -1.01
C SER A 6 -10.29 16.74 -1.27
N SER A 7 -11.58 16.97 -0.98
CA SER A 7 -12.63 15.96 -1.17
C SER A 7 -13.00 15.72 -2.64
N VAL A 8 -12.97 16.76 -3.47
CA VAL A 8 -13.24 16.67 -4.92
C VAL A 8 -12.05 16.07 -5.63
N ALA A 9 -10.84 16.54 -5.32
CA ALA A 9 -9.60 15.98 -5.89
C ALA A 9 -9.48 14.47 -5.58
N ALA A 10 -9.80 14.05 -4.36
CA ALA A 10 -9.80 12.64 -3.99
C ALA A 10 -10.79 11.81 -4.84
N LYS A 11 -12.01 12.28 -5.07
CA LYS A 11 -12.98 11.56 -5.93
C LYS A 11 -12.53 11.40 -7.38
N MET A 12 -11.66 12.27 -7.88
CA MET A 12 -11.12 12.16 -9.24
C MET A 12 -9.82 11.35 -9.30
N ALA A 13 -9.14 11.16 -8.16
CA ALA A 13 -7.85 10.49 -8.09
C ALA A 13 -7.96 9.00 -7.68
N PHE A 14 -9.02 8.61 -6.97
CA PHE A 14 -9.17 7.27 -6.43
C PHE A 14 -10.43 6.59 -6.97
N PHE A 15 -10.24 5.41 -7.56
CA PHE A 15 -11.28 4.60 -8.17
C PHE A 15 -11.31 3.20 -7.52
N PRO A 16 -11.72 3.07 -6.24
CA PRO A 16 -11.82 1.76 -5.61
C PRO A 16 -12.80 0.85 -6.38
N PRO A 17 -12.51 -0.45 -6.53
CA PRO A 17 -13.45 -1.40 -7.13
C PRO A 17 -14.82 -1.35 -6.42
N THR A 18 -15.90 -1.22 -7.19
CA THR A 18 -17.27 -1.19 -6.68
C THR A 18 -18.14 -2.11 -7.53
N PRO A 19 -18.59 -3.27 -7.00
CA PRO A 19 -18.28 -3.80 -5.67
C PRO A 19 -16.79 -4.21 -5.50
N PRO A 20 -16.30 -4.37 -4.25
CA PRO A 20 -15.02 -5.02 -3.97
C PRO A 20 -14.90 -6.38 -4.66
N SER A 21 -13.70 -6.76 -5.11
CA SER A 21 -13.49 -8.06 -5.76
C SER A 21 -13.53 -9.25 -4.80
N TYR A 22 -13.49 -8.97 -3.50
CA TYR A 22 -13.48 -9.97 -2.45
C TYR A 22 -14.26 -9.51 -1.20
N ALA A 23 -14.68 -10.49 -0.41
CA ALA A 23 -15.14 -10.36 0.95
C ALA A 23 -14.21 -11.16 1.89
N LEU A 24 -14.15 -10.76 3.17
CA LEU A 24 -13.49 -11.55 4.20
C LEU A 24 -14.50 -12.57 4.74
N VAL A 25 -14.15 -13.86 4.62
CA VAL A 25 -14.99 -14.97 5.08
C VAL A 25 -14.29 -15.60 6.29
N GLU A 26 -14.97 -15.61 7.43
CA GLU A 26 -14.53 -16.33 8.62
C GLU A 26 -15.11 -17.75 8.59
N ASP A 27 -14.23 -18.74 8.57
CA ASP A 27 -14.65 -20.12 8.80
C ASP A 27 -14.77 -20.35 10.32
N ALA A 28 -15.99 -20.31 10.81
CA ALA A 28 -16.31 -20.48 12.24
C ALA A 28 -15.88 -21.85 12.80
N GLY A 29 -15.65 -22.86 11.95
CA GLY A 29 -15.15 -24.17 12.36
C GLY A 29 -13.63 -24.23 12.54
N ALA A 30 -12.88 -23.41 11.79
CA ALA A 30 -11.42 -23.42 11.78
C ALA A 30 -10.78 -22.18 12.46
N GLY A 31 -11.55 -21.12 12.71
CA GLY A 31 -11.01 -19.85 13.22
C GLY A 31 -10.12 -19.12 12.21
N VAL A 32 -10.28 -19.43 10.92
CA VAL A 32 -9.44 -18.93 9.83
C VAL A 32 -10.23 -17.93 8.99
N THR A 33 -9.61 -16.79 8.69
CA THR A 33 -10.18 -15.80 7.73
C THR A 33 -9.58 -16.01 6.35
N THR A 34 -10.42 -16.11 5.32
CA THR A 34 -10.02 -16.23 3.92
C THR A 34 -10.61 -15.10 3.06
N LEU A 35 -10.05 -14.87 1.87
CA LEU A 35 -10.71 -14.06 0.85
C LEU A 35 -11.72 -14.93 0.11
N SER A 36 -12.94 -14.41 -0.07
CA SER A 36 -13.98 -15.09 -0.84
C SER A 36 -13.48 -15.50 -2.23
N GLY A 37 -13.69 -16.76 -2.62
CA GLY A 37 -13.29 -17.26 -3.94
C GLY A 37 -11.80 -17.59 -4.07
N GLN A 38 -10.98 -17.41 -3.03
CA GLN A 38 -9.59 -17.85 -3.00
C GLN A 38 -9.41 -19.07 -2.08
N PRO A 39 -8.54 -20.03 -2.43
CA PRO A 39 -8.25 -21.16 -1.57
C PRO A 39 -7.53 -20.69 -0.29
N HIS A 40 -7.79 -21.36 0.83
CA HIS A 40 -6.98 -21.17 2.02
C HIS A 40 -5.53 -21.63 1.77
N ARG A 41 -4.57 -20.91 2.36
CA ARG A 41 -3.14 -21.21 2.31
C ARG A 41 -2.57 -20.93 3.69
N GLU A 42 -1.84 -21.89 4.26
CA GLU A 42 -1.28 -21.77 5.61
C GLU A 42 -0.28 -20.62 5.74
N ASN A 43 0.42 -20.28 4.65
CA ASN A 43 1.39 -19.19 4.63
C ASN A 43 0.75 -17.81 4.37
N VAL A 44 -0.58 -17.72 4.30
CA VAL A 44 -1.31 -16.46 4.09
C VAL A 44 -2.13 -16.12 5.33
N GLU A 45 -1.86 -14.95 5.90
CA GLU A 45 -2.55 -14.41 7.07
C GLU A 45 -3.31 -13.14 6.69
N LEU A 46 -4.62 -13.09 6.98
CA LEU A 46 -5.43 -11.89 6.77
C LEU A 46 -5.56 -11.09 8.06
N LEU A 47 -5.47 -9.78 7.94
CA LEU A 47 -5.34 -8.88 9.06
C LEU A 47 -6.34 -7.75 8.96
N ARG A 48 -6.75 -7.26 10.13
CA ARG A 48 -7.36 -5.94 10.28
C ARG A 48 -6.58 -5.13 11.29
N PHE A 49 -6.26 -3.89 10.96
CA PHE A 49 -5.64 -2.95 11.90
C PHE A 49 -6.18 -1.54 11.72
N ARG A 50 -6.06 -0.74 12.79
CA ARG A 50 -6.62 0.60 12.86
C ARG A 50 -5.56 1.65 12.56
N THR A 51 -5.91 2.66 11.78
CA THR A 51 -5.02 3.79 11.46
C THR A 51 -5.17 4.91 12.48
N ARG A 52 -4.18 5.82 12.53
CA ARG A 52 -4.26 7.04 13.37
C ARG A 52 -5.44 7.96 13.01
N LYS A 53 -6.01 7.80 11.81
CA LYS A 53 -7.20 8.53 11.33
C LYS A 53 -8.51 7.84 11.73
N GLY A 54 -8.44 6.70 12.43
CA GLY A 54 -9.59 5.97 12.96
C GLY A 54 -10.21 4.96 11.98
N ASN A 55 -9.66 4.80 10.78
CA ASN A 55 -10.12 3.82 9.79
C ASN A 55 -9.59 2.42 10.13
N THR A 56 -10.33 1.39 9.77
CA THR A 56 -9.90 -0.01 9.83
C THR A 56 -9.49 -0.46 8.43
N LEU A 57 -8.28 -0.99 8.29
CA LEU A 57 -7.77 -1.50 7.02
C LEU A 57 -7.80 -3.01 6.99
N ALA A 58 -8.10 -3.56 5.81
CA ALA A 58 -7.83 -4.95 5.49
C ALA A 58 -6.41 -5.09 4.94
N ALA A 59 -5.70 -6.13 5.35
CA ALA A 59 -4.36 -6.45 4.87
C ALA A 59 -4.17 -7.96 4.72
N MET A 60 -3.20 -8.33 3.90
CA MET A 60 -2.79 -9.70 3.63
C MET A 60 -1.29 -9.81 3.79
N TYR A 61 -0.87 -10.76 4.61
CA TYR A 61 0.52 -11.11 4.83
C TYR A 61 0.82 -12.49 4.25
N VAL A 62 1.75 -12.56 3.31
CA VAL A 62 2.23 -13.81 2.72
C VAL A 62 3.62 -14.09 3.27
N ARG A 63 3.78 -15.23 3.93
CA ARG A 63 5.05 -15.70 4.49
C ARG A 63 5.80 -16.56 3.49
N HIS A 64 7.12 -16.38 3.44
CA HIS A 64 8.04 -17.31 2.82
C HIS A 64 9.04 -17.82 3.86
N PRO A 65 9.23 -19.15 4.02
CA PRO A 65 10.10 -19.73 5.05
C PRO A 65 11.54 -19.19 5.04
N ASP A 66 12.09 -18.97 3.85
CA ASP A 66 13.46 -18.47 3.67
C ASP A 66 13.55 -16.95 3.49
N ALA A 67 12.52 -16.18 3.86
CA ALA A 67 12.51 -14.74 3.65
C ALA A 67 13.55 -14.01 4.51
N ALA A 68 14.49 -13.35 3.84
CA ALA A 68 15.43 -12.41 4.48
C ALA A 68 14.93 -10.95 4.45
N SER A 69 13.80 -10.68 3.79
CA SER A 69 13.24 -9.34 3.65
C SER A 69 11.73 -9.41 3.50
N THR A 70 11.06 -8.30 3.85
CA THR A 70 9.62 -8.15 3.75
C THR A 70 9.28 -6.97 2.85
N VAL A 71 8.44 -7.21 1.85
CA VAL A 71 7.92 -6.17 0.96
C VAL A 71 6.64 -5.60 1.55
N LEU A 72 6.61 -4.30 1.81
CA LEU A 72 5.38 -3.54 2.09
C LEU A 72 4.84 -2.99 0.77
N TYR A 73 3.75 -3.56 0.29
CA TYR A 73 3.20 -3.31 -1.05
C TYR A 73 2.02 -2.32 -1.02
N SER A 74 2.25 -1.12 -1.55
CA SER A 74 1.22 -0.10 -1.82
C SER A 74 0.74 -0.26 -3.27
N HIS A 75 -0.49 -0.77 -3.42
CA HIS A 75 -1.04 -1.14 -4.72
C HIS A 75 -1.47 0.03 -5.62
N GLY A 76 -1.66 -0.27 -6.91
CA GLY A 76 -2.17 0.69 -7.89
C GLY A 76 -3.62 1.10 -7.66
N ASN A 77 -4.09 2.08 -8.42
CA ASN A 77 -5.48 2.48 -8.43
C ASN A 77 -6.35 1.36 -9.03
N ALA A 78 -7.67 1.37 -8.75
CA ALA A 78 -8.62 0.39 -9.28
C ALA A 78 -8.25 -1.09 -9.03
N ALA A 79 -7.48 -1.35 -7.97
CA ALA A 79 -7.12 -2.68 -7.49
C ALA A 79 -7.47 -2.80 -6.01
N ASP A 80 -7.59 -4.04 -5.54
CA ASP A 80 -7.75 -4.39 -4.12
C ASP A 80 -7.05 -5.73 -3.84
N LEU A 81 -6.99 -6.17 -2.58
CA LEU A 81 -6.29 -7.41 -2.20
C LEU A 81 -6.78 -8.67 -2.93
N GLY A 82 -8.05 -8.73 -3.32
CA GLY A 82 -8.60 -9.86 -4.07
C GLY A 82 -7.93 -10.00 -5.44
N HIS A 83 -7.76 -8.89 -6.17
CA HIS A 83 -7.04 -8.89 -7.45
C HIS A 83 -5.56 -9.23 -7.30
N LEU A 84 -4.94 -8.83 -6.18
CA LEU A 84 -3.49 -8.97 -5.95
C LEU A 84 -3.10 -10.31 -5.33
N TYR A 85 -4.07 -11.15 -4.93
CA TYR A 85 -3.82 -12.40 -4.22
C TYR A 85 -2.80 -13.29 -4.93
N GLN A 86 -3.05 -13.62 -6.20
CA GLN A 86 -2.16 -14.48 -6.98
C GLN A 86 -0.80 -13.81 -7.25
N LEU A 87 -0.79 -12.49 -7.43
CA LEU A 87 0.44 -11.73 -7.61
C LEU A 87 1.34 -11.84 -6.38
N PHE A 88 0.80 -11.67 -5.17
CA PHE A 88 1.59 -11.75 -3.94
C PHE A 88 2.13 -13.16 -3.70
N LEU A 89 1.36 -14.20 -4.01
CA LEU A 89 1.86 -15.57 -3.93
C LEU A 89 3.06 -15.78 -4.87
N HIS A 90 2.94 -15.35 -6.14
CA HIS A 90 4.02 -15.48 -7.11
C HIS A 90 5.23 -14.63 -6.74
N LEU A 91 5.05 -13.38 -6.30
CA LEU A 91 6.15 -12.51 -5.88
C LEU A 91 6.88 -13.09 -4.66
N SER A 92 6.12 -13.54 -3.65
CA SER A 92 6.69 -14.12 -2.43
C SER A 92 7.52 -15.37 -2.74
N PHE A 93 7.00 -16.25 -3.58
CA PHE A 93 7.69 -17.48 -4.00
C PHE A 93 8.94 -17.20 -4.85
N ASN A 94 8.79 -16.43 -5.94
CA ASN A 94 9.90 -16.23 -6.89
C ASN A 94 11.03 -15.37 -6.32
N LEU A 95 10.70 -14.41 -5.45
CA LEU A 95 11.70 -13.51 -4.85
C LEU A 95 12.16 -14.00 -3.47
N ARG A 96 11.51 -15.02 -2.89
CA ARG A 96 11.78 -15.55 -1.55
C ARG A 96 11.70 -14.44 -0.49
N VAL A 97 10.60 -13.70 -0.50
CA VAL A 97 10.34 -12.58 0.43
C VAL A 97 8.98 -12.75 1.10
N ASN A 98 8.83 -12.17 2.29
CA ASN A 98 7.50 -11.94 2.84
C ASN A 98 6.85 -10.76 2.13
N ILE A 99 5.51 -10.73 2.09
CA ILE A 99 4.76 -9.61 1.50
C ILE A 99 3.65 -9.20 2.44
N LEU A 100 3.62 -7.93 2.84
CA LEU A 100 2.43 -7.30 3.41
C LEU A 100 1.82 -6.36 2.38
N GLY A 101 0.65 -6.71 1.86
CA GLY A 101 -0.19 -5.77 1.12
C GLY A 101 -1.38 -5.34 1.97
N TYR A 102 -1.88 -4.14 1.72
CA TYR A 102 -3.02 -3.57 2.45
C TYR A 102 -3.90 -2.77 1.50
N ASP A 103 -5.21 -2.79 1.72
CA ASP A 103 -6.14 -1.92 1.01
C ASP A 103 -6.13 -0.53 1.67
N TYR A 104 -6.14 0.52 0.85
CA TYR A 104 -6.30 1.90 1.32
C TYR A 104 -7.66 2.11 2.00
N SER A 105 -7.76 3.16 2.83
CA SER A 105 -9.04 3.63 3.36
C SER A 105 -10.07 3.80 2.24
N GLY A 106 -11.21 3.11 2.33
CA GLY A 106 -12.28 3.10 1.33
C GLY A 106 -12.04 2.22 0.09
N TYR A 107 -11.03 1.34 0.11
CA TYR A 107 -10.80 0.28 -0.88
C TYR A 107 -11.15 -1.09 -0.31
N GLY A 108 -11.55 -2.02 -1.17
CA GLY A 108 -11.82 -3.41 -0.80
C GLY A 108 -12.69 -3.55 0.45
N GLN A 109 -12.14 -4.18 1.49
CA GLN A 109 -12.82 -4.36 2.80
C GLN A 109 -12.37 -3.35 3.88
N SER A 110 -11.62 -2.32 3.49
CA SER A 110 -11.20 -1.22 4.37
C SER A 110 -12.29 -0.16 4.53
N SER A 111 -12.46 0.36 5.75
CA SER A 111 -13.42 1.41 6.05
C SER A 111 -12.94 2.79 5.61
N GLY A 112 -13.81 3.80 5.72
CA GLY A 112 -13.44 5.21 5.52
C GLY A 112 -13.56 5.63 4.06
N LYS A 113 -12.75 6.62 3.66
CA LYS A 113 -12.74 7.19 2.30
C LYS A 113 -11.31 7.41 1.82
N PRO A 114 -11.04 7.26 0.53
CA PRO A 114 -9.70 7.47 0.02
C PRO A 114 -9.36 8.97 -0.01
N SER A 115 -8.15 9.28 0.43
CA SER A 115 -7.55 10.62 0.32
C SER A 115 -6.04 10.49 0.52
N GLU A 116 -5.26 11.44 0.01
CA GLU A 116 -3.81 11.48 0.21
C GLU A 116 -3.44 11.31 1.69
N HIS A 117 -4.02 12.12 2.57
CA HIS A 117 -3.72 12.05 4.01
C HIS A 117 -4.13 10.72 4.67
N ASN A 118 -5.20 10.08 4.19
CA ASN A 118 -5.58 8.75 4.69
C ASN A 118 -4.57 7.72 4.21
N THR A 119 -4.17 7.72 2.93
CA THR A 119 -3.17 6.77 2.44
C THR A 119 -1.81 6.86 3.16
N TYR A 120 -1.41 8.06 3.60
CA TYR A 120 -0.23 8.25 4.45
C TYR A 120 -0.43 7.64 5.85
N ALA A 121 -1.62 7.81 6.45
CA ALA A 121 -1.95 7.15 7.70
C ALA A 121 -2.09 5.62 7.55
N ASP A 122 -2.48 5.16 6.36
CA ASP A 122 -2.68 3.76 6.05
C ASP A 122 -1.35 3.01 5.96
N ILE A 123 -0.39 3.53 5.17
CA ILE A 123 0.94 2.92 5.05
C ILE A 123 1.71 2.94 6.37
N GLU A 124 1.56 4.00 7.17
CA GLU A 124 2.17 4.07 8.51
C GLU A 124 1.62 2.97 9.44
N ALA A 125 0.32 2.70 9.37
CA ALA A 125 -0.28 1.62 10.16
C ALA A 125 0.18 0.24 9.69
N ALA A 126 0.32 0.04 8.37
CA ALA A 126 0.86 -1.18 7.80
C ALA A 126 2.34 -1.40 8.17
N TYR A 127 3.16 -0.35 8.10
CA TYR A 127 4.54 -0.36 8.55
C TYR A 127 4.64 -0.70 10.04
N LYS A 128 3.85 -0.04 10.88
CA LYS A 128 3.76 -0.33 12.32
C LYS A 128 3.38 -1.79 12.58
N CYS A 129 2.46 -2.35 11.79
CA CYS A 129 2.08 -3.76 11.88
C CYS A 129 3.27 -4.69 11.58
N LEU A 130 4.09 -4.39 10.58
CA LEU A 130 5.32 -5.16 10.30
C LEU A 130 6.29 -5.18 11.48
N ILE A 131 6.54 -4.01 12.08
CA ILE A 131 7.46 -3.90 13.20
C ILE A 131 6.90 -4.62 14.44
N GLU A 132 5.68 -4.28 14.85
CA GLU A 132 5.13 -4.71 16.14
C GLU A 132 4.58 -6.13 16.13
N LYS A 133 3.90 -6.54 15.06
CA LYS A 133 3.28 -7.88 14.98
C LYS A 133 4.23 -8.91 14.40
N PHE A 134 4.96 -8.55 13.36
CA PHE A 134 5.82 -9.49 12.62
C PHE A 134 7.29 -9.41 13.02
N GLY A 135 7.68 -8.46 13.88
CA GLY A 135 9.05 -8.33 14.37
C GLY A 135 10.06 -7.99 13.28
N ALA A 136 9.60 -7.47 12.14
CA ALA A 136 10.48 -7.07 11.05
C ALA A 136 11.35 -5.88 11.49
N LYS A 137 12.61 -5.86 11.08
CA LYS A 137 13.47 -4.70 11.28
C LYS A 137 13.38 -3.75 10.08
N GLU A 138 13.62 -2.46 10.30
CA GLU A 138 13.53 -1.45 9.23
C GLU A 138 14.48 -1.79 8.06
N GLU A 139 15.67 -2.28 8.35
CA GLU A 139 16.71 -2.74 7.41
C GLU A 139 16.39 -4.03 6.64
N GLU A 140 15.28 -4.68 6.97
CA GLU A 140 14.74 -5.86 6.27
C GLU A 140 13.52 -5.49 5.42
N ILE A 141 13.02 -4.26 5.51
CA ILE A 141 11.79 -3.81 4.84
C ILE A 141 12.14 -3.15 3.50
N ILE A 142 11.45 -3.60 2.46
CA ILE A 142 11.45 -3.01 1.13
C ILE A 142 10.08 -2.38 0.92
N LEU A 143 10.02 -1.08 0.64
CA LEU A 143 8.76 -0.44 0.27
C LEU A 143 8.54 -0.58 -1.24
N TYR A 144 7.35 -1.02 -1.65
CA TYR A 144 6.98 -1.15 -3.05
C TYR A 144 5.73 -0.31 -3.34
N GLY A 145 5.82 0.61 -4.29
CA GLY A 145 4.71 1.47 -4.69
C GLY A 145 4.41 1.38 -6.18
N GLN A 146 3.20 0.95 -6.54
CA GLN A 146 2.74 0.89 -7.93
C GLN A 146 1.83 2.08 -8.26
N SER A 147 2.13 2.83 -9.32
CA SER A 147 1.26 3.92 -9.80
C SER A 147 0.89 4.89 -8.67
N VAL A 148 -0.40 5.06 -8.34
CA VAL A 148 -0.86 5.89 -7.20
C VAL A 148 -0.23 5.47 -5.87
N GLY A 149 0.09 4.19 -5.69
CA GLY A 149 0.76 3.67 -4.50
C GLY A 149 2.16 4.23 -4.27
N SER A 150 2.80 4.77 -5.31
CA SER A 150 4.07 5.51 -5.14
C SER A 150 3.94 6.72 -4.19
N GLY A 151 2.75 7.33 -4.10
CA GLY A 151 2.47 8.44 -3.20
C GLY A 151 2.75 8.12 -1.73
N PRO A 152 2.01 7.19 -1.10
CA PRO A 152 2.28 6.78 0.27
C PRO A 152 3.65 6.12 0.45
N THR A 153 4.13 5.35 -0.53
CA THR A 153 5.47 4.73 -0.48
C THR A 153 6.58 5.77 -0.33
N VAL A 154 6.62 6.80 -1.18
CA VAL A 154 7.66 7.84 -1.14
C VAL A 154 7.51 8.71 0.11
N ASP A 155 6.27 9.01 0.53
CA ASP A 155 6.01 9.75 1.76
C ASP A 155 6.58 9.05 3.01
N LEU A 156 6.35 7.74 3.14
CA LEU A 156 6.92 6.98 4.25
C LEU A 156 8.44 6.89 4.11
N ALA A 157 8.95 6.56 2.91
CA ALA A 157 10.38 6.42 2.66
C ALA A 157 11.18 7.70 2.98
N SER A 158 10.62 8.88 2.73
CA SER A 158 11.28 10.16 3.00
C SER A 158 11.51 10.45 4.50
N ARG A 159 10.89 9.67 5.39
CA ARG A 159 10.93 9.85 6.85
C ARG A 159 11.65 8.71 7.58
N LEU A 160 11.96 7.63 6.87
CA LEU A 160 12.68 6.47 7.39
C LEU A 160 14.13 6.51 6.90
N SER A 161 15.04 5.92 7.66
CA SER A 161 16.49 6.11 7.44
C SER A 161 17.25 4.80 7.20
N GLN A 162 16.66 3.66 7.56
CA GLN A 162 17.30 2.35 7.53
C GLN A 162 16.61 1.38 6.58
N LEU A 163 15.61 1.82 5.80
CA LEU A 163 14.93 0.96 4.83
C LEU A 163 15.92 0.24 3.92
N ARG A 164 15.65 -1.04 3.64
CA ARG A 164 16.51 -1.83 2.76
C ARG A 164 16.55 -1.28 1.34
N ALA A 165 15.38 -0.94 0.80
CA ALA A 165 15.23 -0.35 -0.52
C ALA A 165 13.81 0.20 -0.73
N VAL A 166 13.65 1.01 -1.77
CA VAL A 166 12.35 1.42 -2.32
C VAL A 166 12.25 0.97 -3.77
N VAL A 167 11.14 0.34 -4.13
CA VAL A 167 10.80 -0.01 -5.52
C VAL A 167 9.59 0.81 -5.95
N LEU A 168 9.74 1.58 -7.02
CA LEU A 168 8.70 2.40 -7.60
C LEU A 168 8.34 1.87 -8.99
N HIS A 169 7.14 1.34 -9.14
CA HIS A 169 6.65 0.78 -10.40
C HIS A 169 5.64 1.73 -11.05
N SER A 170 6.02 2.28 -12.21
CA SER A 170 5.29 3.30 -12.95
C SER A 170 4.85 4.45 -12.03
N PRO A 171 5.76 5.05 -11.24
CA PRO A 171 5.41 6.04 -10.24
C PRO A 171 4.85 7.33 -10.85
N ILE A 172 4.06 8.05 -10.07
CA ILE A 172 3.59 9.38 -10.45
C ILE A 172 4.55 10.44 -9.90
N LEU A 173 4.84 11.48 -10.68
CA LEU A 173 5.58 12.64 -10.19
C LEU A 173 4.73 13.46 -9.21
N SER A 174 3.46 13.65 -9.56
CA SER A 174 2.39 14.20 -8.74
C SER A 174 1.02 13.96 -9.39
N GLY A 175 -0.07 14.14 -8.65
CA GLY A 175 -1.43 13.92 -9.15
C GLY A 175 -1.77 14.77 -10.36
N LEU A 176 -1.44 16.06 -10.34
CA LEU A 176 -1.68 16.95 -11.48
C LEU A 176 -0.84 16.57 -12.70
N ARG A 177 0.39 16.07 -12.51
CA ARG A 177 1.28 15.67 -13.60
C ARG A 177 0.84 14.40 -14.33
N VAL A 178 -0.04 13.60 -13.72
CA VAL A 178 -0.71 12.49 -14.41
C VAL A 178 -1.73 13.02 -15.41
N MET A 179 -2.46 14.08 -15.04
CA MET A 179 -3.57 14.61 -15.84
C MET A 179 -3.11 15.62 -16.89
N TYR A 180 -2.08 16.41 -16.58
CA TYR A 180 -1.64 17.54 -17.40
C TYR A 180 -0.11 17.65 -17.40
N PRO A 181 0.53 18.06 -18.52
CA PRO A 181 1.99 18.23 -18.62
C PRO A 181 2.48 19.53 -17.91
N VAL A 182 2.23 19.64 -16.60
CA VAL A 182 2.62 20.80 -15.79
C VAL A 182 4.07 20.70 -15.34
N LYS A 183 4.83 21.78 -15.48
CA LYS A 183 6.24 21.84 -15.05
C LYS A 183 6.42 22.24 -13.58
N ARG A 184 5.45 22.95 -13.00
CA ARG A 184 5.50 23.47 -11.62
C ARG A 184 4.68 22.62 -10.67
N THR A 185 5.14 22.50 -9.43
CA THR A 185 4.35 21.88 -8.35
C THR A 185 3.47 22.93 -7.68
N TYR A 186 2.17 22.64 -7.57
CA TYR A 186 1.19 23.54 -6.96
C TYR A 186 0.85 23.12 -5.54
N TRP A 187 0.39 24.07 -4.71
CA TRP A 187 0.08 23.80 -3.31
C TRP A 187 -1.06 22.80 -3.13
N PHE A 188 -2.02 22.75 -4.07
CA PHE A 188 -3.17 21.85 -4.09
C PHE A 188 -2.91 20.52 -4.85
N ASP A 189 -1.70 20.32 -5.36
CA ASP A 189 -1.31 19.05 -5.97
C ASP A 189 -1.20 17.96 -4.89
N ILE A 190 -1.55 16.73 -5.23
CA ILE A 190 -1.45 15.57 -4.33
C ILE A 190 -0.25 14.72 -4.71
N TYR A 191 0.30 13.98 -3.74
CA TYR A 191 1.40 13.05 -3.95
C TYR A 191 2.59 13.69 -4.67
N LYS A 192 3.09 14.81 -4.13
CA LYS A 192 4.24 15.57 -4.67
C LYS A 192 5.55 14.78 -4.54
N ASN A 193 5.61 13.60 -5.15
CA ASN A 193 6.73 12.67 -5.07
C ASN A 193 8.00 13.30 -5.63
N ILE A 194 7.89 14.14 -6.66
CA ILE A 194 9.02 14.91 -7.20
C ILE A 194 9.71 15.77 -6.13
N ASP A 195 8.97 16.28 -5.15
CA ASP A 195 9.53 17.11 -4.07
C ASP A 195 10.05 16.24 -2.90
N LYS A 196 9.50 15.03 -2.72
CA LYS A 196 9.80 14.14 -1.59
C LYS A 196 10.92 13.14 -1.87
N ILE A 197 11.04 12.67 -3.11
CA ILE A 197 12.02 11.64 -3.48
C ILE A 197 13.47 12.02 -3.17
N PRO A 198 13.92 13.29 -3.20
CA PRO A 198 15.29 13.65 -2.80
C PRO A 198 15.60 13.40 -1.32
N GLN A 199 14.58 13.18 -0.47
CA GLN A 199 14.75 12.88 0.95
C GLN A 199 14.90 11.37 1.23
N VAL A 200 14.69 10.51 0.22
CA VAL A 200 14.87 9.07 0.37
C VAL A 200 16.37 8.73 0.30
N THR A 201 16.87 8.12 1.37
CA THR A 201 18.31 7.86 1.58
C THR A 201 18.75 6.44 1.24
N CYS A 202 17.81 5.51 1.14
CA CYS A 202 18.07 4.11 0.77
C CYS A 202 18.11 3.92 -0.76
N PRO A 203 18.60 2.77 -1.27
CA PRO A 203 18.57 2.46 -2.70
C PRO A 203 17.16 2.49 -3.28
N VAL A 204 17.00 3.15 -4.44
CA VAL A 204 15.73 3.27 -5.17
C VAL A 204 15.83 2.56 -6.53
N LEU A 205 14.91 1.65 -6.79
CA LEU A 205 14.67 1.08 -8.12
C LEU A 205 13.41 1.70 -8.73
N ILE A 206 13.53 2.26 -9.93
CA ILE A 206 12.40 2.77 -10.71
C ILE A 206 12.17 1.86 -11.92
N ILE A 207 10.96 1.33 -12.03
CA ILE A 207 10.50 0.54 -13.18
C ILE A 207 9.53 1.43 -13.95
N HIS A 208 9.84 1.76 -15.20
CA HIS A 208 9.01 2.60 -16.05
C HIS A 208 8.87 1.96 -17.44
N MET A 209 7.68 2.09 -18.03
CA MET A 209 7.35 1.63 -19.40
C MET A 209 7.30 2.80 -20.37
#